data_AF-A0A7S1Y671-F1
#
_entry.id   AF-A0A7S1Y671-F1
#
_cell.length_a   1.000
_cell.length_b   1.000
_cell.length_c   1.000
_cell.angle_alpha   90.00
_cell.angle_beta   90.00
_cell.angle_gamma   90.00
#
_symmetry.space_group_name_H-M   'P 1'
#
loop_
_entity.id
_entity.type
_entity.pdbx_description
1 polymer ?
#
loop_
_entity_poly.entity_id
_entity_poly.type
_entity_poly.pdbx_seq_one_letter_code
_entity_poly.pdbx_strand_id
1 'polypeptide(L)'
;DGVVSSTAKMFKSALYPALIEFRVDSCVLPSEESDFCHDASSRAPLQESAPSRPTSNSMKSYKVIVKTGDDLRQDQLVIMMIQLMDGLLKRGTLDLCLTPYAIIAMGTSTGLMEFVDESSPISQVLASHNNSIMNFFQKNAPQTGAKYNVKPEVISNYIRSCAGYCVITYLLGVGDRHLDNIMLKRSGHFFHIDFGFIFGRDPKPLPPAFRLTREMVDGMGGVESSEYRQFCSLACQAYNTLRKSAGLVLNLLHLMSDAGIEDLSNNPSADTEAVIASVEQRFRLDLTDEQAERHYIGLINDSLAAIAPRVMDVFHSIAVARR
;
A
#
# COMPACT_ATOMS: atom_id res chain seq x y z
N ASP A 1 11.40 -12.60 -27.37
CA ASP A 1 11.38 -12.37 -25.92
C ASP A 1 12.69 -11.81 -25.45
N GLY A 2 12.67 -11.00 -24.39
CA GLY A 2 13.88 -10.46 -23.77
C GLY A 2 13.80 -8.97 -23.42
N VAL A 3 14.94 -8.43 -23.02
CA VAL A 3 15.10 -7.05 -22.54
C VAL A 3 14.97 -6.05 -23.69
N VAL A 4 14.18 -5.00 -23.48
CA VAL A 4 14.05 -3.87 -24.40
C VAL A 4 15.06 -2.78 -23.98
N SER A 5 16.30 -2.91 -24.47
CA SER A 5 17.41 -2.04 -24.03
C SER A 5 17.16 -0.54 -24.25
N SER A 6 16.39 -0.17 -25.28
CA SER A 6 16.07 1.23 -25.61
C SER A 6 15.17 1.93 -24.59
N THR A 7 14.48 1.20 -23.72
CA THR A 7 13.57 1.78 -22.72
C THR A 7 14.17 1.81 -21.32
N ALA A 8 15.42 1.37 -21.16
CA ALA A 8 16.12 1.41 -19.89
C ALA A 8 16.31 2.86 -19.41
N LYS A 9 15.97 3.12 -18.14
CA LYS A 9 16.10 4.44 -17.52
C LYS A 9 16.75 4.32 -16.15
N MET A 10 17.67 5.21 -15.83
CA MET A 10 18.20 5.33 -14.48
C MET A 10 17.41 6.40 -13.71
N PHE A 11 16.95 6.08 -12.52
CA PHE A 11 16.34 7.06 -11.63
C PHE A 11 17.44 7.87 -10.93
N LYS A 12 17.20 9.18 -10.79
CA LYS A 12 18.05 10.08 -10.00
C LYS A 12 17.68 9.99 -8.52
N SER A 13 17.97 8.86 -7.90
CA SER A 13 17.81 8.60 -6.47
C SER A 13 19.09 7.95 -5.90
N ALA A 14 19.13 7.69 -4.59
CA ALA A 14 20.22 6.96 -3.96
C ALA A 14 20.48 5.63 -4.70
N LEU A 15 21.76 5.33 -4.94
CA LEU A 15 22.23 4.10 -5.61
C LEU A 15 21.73 3.90 -7.06
N TYR A 16 21.11 4.91 -7.66
CA TYR A 16 20.74 4.98 -9.09
C TYR A 16 20.03 3.72 -9.64
N PRO A 17 18.85 3.36 -9.11
CA PRO A 17 18.12 2.19 -9.59
C PRO A 17 17.79 2.29 -11.08
N ALA A 18 17.81 1.15 -11.76
CA ALA A 18 17.55 1.06 -13.20
C ALA A 18 16.17 0.46 -13.47
N LEU A 19 15.32 1.19 -14.19
CA LEU A 19 14.10 0.66 -14.80
C LEU A 19 14.48 -0.13 -16.05
N ILE A 20 14.07 -1.39 -16.10
CA ILE A 20 14.24 -2.30 -17.23
C ILE A 20 12.88 -2.82 -17.67
N GLU A 21 12.63 -2.82 -18.98
CA GLU A 21 11.45 -3.43 -19.57
C GLU A 21 11.83 -4.73 -20.28
N PHE A 22 11.03 -5.78 -20.12
CA PHE A 22 11.18 -7.03 -20.84
C PHE A 22 9.85 -7.51 -21.40
N ARG A 23 9.92 -8.16 -22.57
CA ARG A 23 8.76 -8.74 -23.24
C ARG A 23 8.83 -10.25 -23.20
N VAL A 24 7.74 -10.87 -22.76
CA VAL A 24 7.59 -12.32 -22.60
C VAL A 24 6.45 -12.80 -23.48
N ASP A 25 6.64 -13.94 -24.14
CA ASP A 25 5.58 -14.60 -24.87
C ASP A 25 4.53 -15.16 -23.88
N SER A 26 3.26 -14.86 -24.12
CA SER A 26 2.16 -15.22 -23.21
C SER A 26 1.95 -16.73 -23.08
N CYS A 27 2.50 -17.53 -23.99
CA CYS A 27 2.41 -18.99 -23.94
C CYS A 27 3.27 -19.66 -22.85
N VAL A 28 4.16 -18.91 -22.17
CA VAL A 28 5.10 -19.45 -21.18
C VAL A 28 4.63 -19.24 -19.72
N LEU A 29 3.56 -18.46 -19.51
CA LEU A 29 3.05 -18.21 -18.17
C LEU A 29 2.02 -19.27 -17.77
N PRO A 30 2.14 -19.92 -16.60
CA PRO A 30 1.04 -20.73 -16.08
C PRO A 30 -0.19 -19.85 -15.94
N SER A 31 -1.33 -20.30 -16.47
CA SER A 31 -2.60 -19.59 -16.40
C SER A 31 -2.98 -19.34 -14.94
N GLU A 32 -3.05 -18.07 -14.54
CA GLU A 32 -3.65 -17.64 -13.28
C GLU A 32 -5.17 -17.83 -13.38
N GLU A 33 -5.66 -19.06 -13.23
CA GLU A 33 -7.05 -19.39 -12.91
C GLU A 33 -7.19 -20.91 -12.66
N SER A 34 -7.19 -21.33 -11.40
CA SER A 34 -7.93 -22.52 -10.97
C SER A 34 -8.16 -22.49 -9.45
N ASP A 35 -9.22 -21.81 -9.03
CA ASP A 35 -9.86 -22.06 -7.74
C ASP A 35 -10.73 -23.34 -7.82
N PHE A 36 -10.65 -24.14 -6.76
CA PHE A 36 -11.66 -25.07 -6.22
C PHE A 36 -12.09 -26.36 -6.98
N CYS A 37 -11.75 -27.49 -6.32
CA CYS A 37 -12.44 -28.79 -6.19
C CYS A 37 -13.55 -29.20 -7.17
N HIS A 38 -13.41 -30.38 -7.80
CA HIS A 38 -14.47 -31.40 -7.84
C HIS A 38 -13.90 -32.82 -8.11
N ASP A 39 -14.75 -33.78 -7.75
CA ASP A 39 -14.51 -35.16 -7.35
C ASP A 39 -14.32 -36.17 -8.51
N ALA A 40 -13.74 -37.31 -8.15
CA ALA A 40 -13.74 -38.67 -8.70
C ALA A 40 -14.00 -39.00 -10.21
N SER A 41 -13.13 -39.92 -10.68
CA SER A 41 -13.44 -41.06 -11.56
C SER A 41 -13.61 -40.83 -13.08
N SER A 42 -12.52 -41.00 -13.83
CA SER A 42 -12.36 -42.08 -14.82
C SER A 42 -11.05 -41.86 -15.60
N ARG A 43 -10.16 -42.84 -15.62
CA ARG A 43 -8.96 -42.83 -16.47
C ARG A 43 -9.27 -43.56 -17.77
N ALA A 44 -9.31 -42.84 -18.87
CA ALA A 44 -9.15 -43.38 -20.23
C ALA A 44 -7.89 -42.76 -20.88
N PRO A 45 -7.18 -43.47 -21.78
CA PRO A 45 -5.85 -43.08 -22.21
C PRO A 45 -5.90 -41.91 -23.21
N LEU A 46 -5.06 -40.90 -22.98
CA LEU A 46 -4.86 -39.77 -23.88
C LEU A 46 -4.17 -40.24 -25.17
N GLN A 47 -4.84 -40.02 -26.30
CA GLN A 47 -4.27 -40.13 -27.63
C GLN A 47 -3.52 -38.81 -27.92
N GLU A 48 -2.21 -38.87 -28.15
CA GLU A 48 -1.38 -37.72 -28.52
C GLU A 48 -1.82 -37.14 -29.87
N SER A 49 -2.63 -36.09 -29.85
CA SER A 49 -2.77 -35.17 -30.97
C SER A 49 -1.90 -33.95 -30.70
N ALA A 50 -0.93 -33.70 -31.61
CA ALA A 50 -0.05 -32.54 -31.56
C ALA A 50 -0.83 -31.22 -31.40
N PRO A 51 -0.40 -30.30 -30.52
CA PRO A 51 -1.13 -29.06 -30.30
C PRO A 51 -1.00 -28.18 -31.56
N SER A 52 -2.15 -27.89 -32.19
CA SER A 52 -2.25 -26.86 -33.21
C SER A 52 -1.79 -25.53 -32.63
N ARG A 53 -0.76 -24.92 -33.24
CA ARG A 53 -0.21 -23.62 -32.85
C ARG A 53 -1.32 -22.57 -32.68
N PRO A 54 -1.46 -21.93 -31.51
CA PRO A 54 -2.35 -20.79 -31.37
C PRO A 54 -1.78 -19.62 -32.16
N THR A 55 -2.50 -19.18 -33.19
CA THR A 55 -2.17 -18.00 -33.99
C THR A 55 -2.63 -16.72 -33.26
N SER A 56 -1.94 -16.35 -32.18
CA SER A 56 -1.81 -14.97 -31.69
C SER A 56 -0.79 -14.91 -30.54
N ASN A 57 0.49 -14.71 -30.85
CA ASN A 57 1.51 -14.41 -29.84
C ASN A 57 1.24 -13.03 -29.23
N SER A 58 0.46 -12.96 -28.14
CA SER A 58 0.29 -11.71 -27.40
C SER A 58 1.52 -11.50 -26.50
N MET A 59 2.49 -10.73 -26.96
CA MET A 59 3.69 -10.46 -26.17
C MET A 59 3.33 -9.55 -24.98
N LYS A 60 3.50 -10.01 -23.74
CA LYS A 60 3.26 -9.20 -22.55
C LYS A 60 4.54 -8.43 -22.19
N SER A 61 4.40 -7.14 -21.89
CA SER A 61 5.52 -6.31 -21.43
C SER A 61 5.49 -6.15 -19.92
N TYR A 62 6.65 -6.22 -19.28
CA TYR A 62 6.83 -6.09 -17.85
C TYR A 62 7.93 -5.07 -17.58
N LYS A 63 7.74 -4.26 -16.54
CA LYS A 63 8.70 -3.27 -16.09
C LYS A 63 9.14 -3.59 -14.68
N VAL A 64 10.45 -3.64 -14.49
CA VAL A 64 11.08 -3.96 -13.20
C VAL A 64 12.15 -2.92 -12.92
N ILE A 65 12.21 -2.50 -11.66
CA ILE A 65 13.28 -1.68 -11.11
C ILE A 65 14.33 -2.63 -10.55
N VAL A 66 15.56 -2.52 -11.04
CA VAL A 66 16.73 -3.21 -10.50
C VAL A 66 17.44 -2.27 -9.54
N LYS A 67 17.58 -2.71 -8.29
CA LYS A 67 18.37 -2.03 -7.27
C LYS A 67 19.63 -2.82 -6.98
N THR A 68 20.76 -2.13 -6.97
CA THR A 68 22.09 -2.65 -6.65
C THR A 68 22.72 -1.79 -5.56
N GLY A 69 23.32 -2.43 -4.55
CA GLY A 69 23.87 -1.78 -3.36
C GLY A 69 22.87 -1.59 -2.21
N ASP A 70 21.64 -2.09 -2.35
CA ASP A 70 20.54 -1.92 -1.38
C ASP A 70 20.00 -3.30 -0.95
N ASP A 71 19.68 -3.47 0.33
CA ASP A 71 19.13 -4.71 0.88
C ASP A 71 17.60 -4.67 0.90
N LEU A 72 16.97 -5.32 -0.08
CA LEU A 72 15.51 -5.30 -0.21
C LEU A 72 14.78 -6.30 0.69
N ARG A 73 15.48 -7.07 1.54
CA ARG A 73 14.81 -8.02 2.44
C ARG A 73 13.85 -7.31 3.38
N GLN A 74 14.19 -6.10 3.81
CA GLN A 74 13.33 -5.25 4.63
C GLN A 74 12.07 -4.81 3.88
N ASP A 75 12.22 -4.21 2.70
CA ASP A 75 11.08 -3.79 1.88
C ASP A 75 10.19 -4.99 1.51
N GLN A 76 10.79 -6.13 1.19
CA GLN A 76 10.06 -7.37 0.88
C GLN A 76 9.24 -7.86 2.07
N LEU A 77 9.79 -7.81 3.29
CA LEU A 77 9.05 -8.13 4.52
C LEU A 77 7.84 -7.20 4.67
N VAL A 78 8.02 -5.88 4.47
CA VAL A 78 6.93 -4.91 4.62
C VAL A 78 5.83 -5.12 3.59
N ILE A 79 6.19 -5.39 2.33
CA ILE A 79 5.22 -5.75 1.29
C ILE A 79 4.47 -7.03 1.65
N MET A 80 5.15 -8.06 2.16
CA MET A 80 4.51 -9.29 2.62
C MET A 80 3.52 -9.01 3.76
N MET A 81 3.88 -8.13 4.70
CA MET A 81 2.97 -7.69 5.77
C MET A 81 1.74 -6.95 5.20
N ILE A 82 1.92 -6.08 4.22
CA ILE A 82 0.83 -5.39 3.53
C ILE A 82 -0.08 -6.40 2.82
N GLN A 83 0.47 -7.40 2.13
CA GLN A 83 -0.31 -8.46 1.47
C GLN A 83 -1.11 -9.31 2.46
N LEU A 84 -0.50 -9.66 3.60
CA LEU A 84 -1.20 -10.37 4.67
C LEU A 84 -2.37 -9.54 5.23
N MET A 85 -2.12 -8.26 5.53
CA MET A 85 -3.14 -7.35 6.05
C MET A 85 -4.25 -7.09 5.02
N ASP A 86 -3.93 -6.95 3.74
CA ASP A 86 -4.91 -6.84 2.65
C ASP A 86 -5.80 -8.08 2.58
N GLY A 87 -5.21 -9.28 2.63
CA GLY A 87 -5.95 -10.53 2.68
C GLY A 87 -6.86 -10.64 3.91
N LEU A 88 -6.42 -10.16 5.07
CA LEU A 88 -7.22 -10.10 6.30
C LEU A 88 -8.42 -9.16 6.16
N LEU A 89 -8.20 -7.96 5.62
CA LEU A 89 -9.23 -6.96 5.38
C LEU A 89 -10.28 -7.48 4.38
N LYS A 90 -9.84 -8.10 3.28
CA LYS A 90 -10.73 -8.71 2.27
C LYS A 90 -11.56 -9.87 2.84
N ARG A 91 -10.99 -10.70 3.73
CA ARG A 91 -11.77 -11.72 4.47
C ARG A 91 -12.85 -11.10 5.35
N GLY A 92 -12.59 -9.92 5.90
CA GLY A 92 -13.56 -9.09 6.61
C GLY A 92 -14.52 -8.31 5.71
N THR A 93 -14.61 -8.63 4.40
CA THR A 93 -15.41 -7.92 3.39
C THR A 93 -15.01 -6.46 3.14
N LEU A 94 -13.81 -6.08 3.59
CA LEU A 94 -13.27 -4.72 3.44
C LEU A 94 -12.13 -4.73 2.43
N ASP A 95 -12.44 -4.65 1.15
CA ASP A 95 -11.41 -4.34 0.15
C ASP A 95 -11.04 -2.86 0.24
N LEU A 96 -9.75 -2.53 0.36
CA LEU A 96 -9.26 -1.15 0.42
C LEU A 96 -8.49 -0.75 -0.83
N CYS A 97 -8.51 -1.57 -1.89
CA CYS A 97 -7.81 -1.29 -3.15
C CYS A 97 -6.30 -1.03 -2.93
N LEU A 98 -5.69 -1.80 -2.03
CA LEU A 98 -4.25 -1.73 -1.76
C LEU A 98 -3.47 -2.17 -3.01
N THR A 99 -2.27 -1.63 -3.18
CA THR A 99 -1.38 -1.96 -4.32
C THR A 99 -0.05 -2.51 -3.81
N PRO A 100 -0.04 -3.72 -3.22
CA PRO A 100 1.21 -4.38 -2.84
C PRO A 100 1.97 -4.82 -4.09
N TYR A 101 2.99 -4.06 -4.47
CA TYR A 101 3.83 -4.36 -5.62
C TYR A 101 4.88 -5.43 -5.27
N ALA A 102 5.28 -6.25 -6.23
CA ALA A 102 6.20 -7.35 -5.97
C ALA A 102 7.64 -6.88 -5.70
N ILE A 103 8.31 -7.51 -4.73
CA ILE A 103 9.73 -7.32 -4.45
C ILE A 103 10.39 -8.69 -4.32
N ILE A 104 11.56 -8.85 -4.95
CA ILE A 104 12.40 -10.04 -4.84
C ILE A 104 13.80 -9.60 -4.42
N ALA A 105 14.15 -9.83 -3.15
CA ALA A 105 15.54 -9.73 -2.72
C ALA A 105 16.32 -10.94 -3.26
N MET A 106 17.32 -10.68 -4.10
CA MET A 106 18.17 -11.74 -4.69
C MET A 106 19.43 -12.00 -3.85
N GLY A 107 19.75 -11.09 -2.93
CA GLY A 107 20.86 -11.16 -1.99
C GLY A 107 20.80 -9.95 -1.05
N THR A 108 21.86 -9.71 -0.28
CA THR A 108 21.94 -8.59 0.68
C THR A 108 22.23 -7.24 0.06
N SER A 109 22.45 -7.17 -1.25
CA SER A 109 22.81 -5.92 -1.94
C SER A 109 22.19 -5.83 -3.34
N THR A 110 21.28 -6.73 -3.69
CA THR A 110 20.64 -6.71 -5.01
C THR A 110 19.23 -7.25 -4.91
N GLY A 111 18.29 -6.57 -5.57
CA GLY A 111 16.94 -7.06 -5.70
C GLY A 111 16.18 -6.40 -6.84
N LEU A 112 15.00 -6.94 -7.09
CA LEU A 112 14.08 -6.53 -8.13
C LEU A 112 12.79 -6.01 -7.48
N MET A 113 12.24 -4.94 -8.04
CA MET A 113 10.94 -4.41 -7.63
C MET A 113 10.06 -4.25 -8.86
N GLU A 114 8.78 -4.58 -8.73
CA GLU A 114 7.80 -4.27 -9.76
C GLU A 114 7.68 -2.75 -9.95
N PHE A 115 7.68 -2.31 -11.22
CA PHE A 115 7.37 -0.92 -11.53
C PHE A 115 5.86 -0.75 -11.67
N VAL A 116 5.26 0.03 -10.77
CA VAL A 116 3.82 0.32 -10.82
C VAL A 116 3.53 1.41 -11.86
N ASP A 117 2.97 1.00 -12.99
CA ASP A 117 2.65 1.89 -14.10
C ASP A 117 1.61 2.98 -13.75
N GLU A 118 1.69 4.08 -14.49
CA GLU A 118 0.80 5.24 -14.35
C GLU A 118 0.73 5.84 -12.94
N SER A 119 1.78 5.63 -12.15
CA SER A 119 1.96 6.20 -10.83
C SER A 119 2.93 7.39 -10.86
N SER A 120 2.75 8.33 -9.94
CA SER A 120 3.68 9.43 -9.71
C SER A 120 3.71 9.78 -8.23
N PRO A 121 4.85 10.25 -7.70
CA PRO A 121 4.90 10.74 -6.33
C PRO A 121 3.95 11.94 -6.14
N ILE A 122 3.32 12.06 -4.96
CA ILE A 122 2.40 13.15 -4.67
C ILE A 122 3.10 14.51 -4.82
N SER A 123 4.38 14.63 -4.44
CA SER A 123 5.17 15.85 -4.62
C SER A 123 5.16 16.34 -6.08
N GLN A 124 5.36 15.42 -7.03
CA GLN A 124 5.32 15.70 -8.46
C GLN A 124 3.89 16.01 -8.94
N VAL A 125 2.89 15.28 -8.42
CA VAL A 125 1.48 15.54 -8.72
C VAL A 125 1.11 16.97 -8.36
N LEU A 126 1.43 17.39 -7.13
CA LEU A 126 1.15 18.75 -6.63
C LEU A 126 1.89 19.82 -7.46
N ALA A 127 3.18 19.61 -7.73
CA ALA A 127 3.98 20.54 -8.54
C ALA A 127 3.42 20.74 -9.96
N SER A 128 2.80 19.72 -10.54
CA SER A 128 2.28 19.75 -11.91
C SER A 128 0.78 20.10 -12.03
N HIS A 129 0.05 20.17 -10.91
CA HIS A 129 -1.41 20.37 -10.89
C HIS A 129 -1.87 21.47 -9.92
N ASN A 130 -1.08 22.54 -9.82
CA ASN A 130 -1.38 23.71 -8.97
C ASN A 130 -1.63 23.33 -7.50
N ASN A 131 -0.78 22.49 -6.93
CA ASN A 131 -0.87 22.00 -5.55
C ASN A 131 -2.21 21.34 -5.19
N SER A 132 -2.84 20.65 -6.15
CA SER A 132 -4.12 19.97 -5.93
C SER A 132 -4.15 18.57 -6.53
N ILE A 133 -4.38 17.58 -5.66
CA ILE A 133 -4.65 16.19 -6.06
C ILE A 133 -5.97 16.11 -6.84
N MET A 134 -6.97 16.91 -6.46
CA MET A 134 -8.25 16.93 -7.18
C MET A 134 -8.09 17.38 -8.64
N ASN A 135 -7.25 18.38 -8.91
CA ASN A 135 -6.94 18.81 -10.27
C ASN A 135 -6.26 17.70 -11.09
N PHE A 136 -5.41 16.89 -10.45
CA PHE A 136 -4.82 15.72 -11.09
C PHE A 136 -5.90 14.71 -11.49
N PHE A 137 -6.86 14.40 -10.62
CA PHE A 137 -7.96 13.50 -10.96
C PHE A 137 -8.85 14.05 -12.08
N GLN A 138 -9.20 15.34 -12.03
CA GLN A 138 -10.01 16.01 -13.07
C GLN A 138 -9.34 15.94 -14.44
N LYS A 139 -8.01 16.03 -14.49
CA LYS A 139 -7.25 15.96 -15.74
C LYS A 139 -7.09 14.52 -16.26
N ASN A 140 -6.87 13.56 -15.39
CA ASN A 140 -6.56 12.18 -15.79
C ASN A 140 -7.81 11.29 -15.96
N ALA A 141 -8.89 11.59 -15.24
CA ALA A 141 -10.14 10.84 -15.28
C ALA A 141 -11.39 11.74 -15.25
N PRO A 142 -11.55 12.66 -16.23
CA PRO A 142 -12.71 13.53 -16.29
C PRO A 142 -14.01 12.76 -16.55
N GLN A 143 -15.07 13.15 -15.87
CA GLN A 143 -16.43 12.69 -16.15
C GLN A 143 -17.44 13.81 -15.93
N THR A 144 -18.01 14.32 -17.02
CA THR A 144 -19.04 15.37 -16.98
C THR A 144 -20.27 14.89 -16.22
N GLY A 145 -20.77 15.72 -15.29
CA GLY A 145 -21.96 15.40 -14.48
C GLY A 145 -21.69 14.52 -13.26
N ALA A 146 -20.47 13.99 -13.10
CA ALA A 146 -20.06 13.35 -11.86
C ALA A 146 -19.63 14.39 -10.81
N LYS A 147 -19.66 14.01 -9.54
CA LYS A 147 -19.15 14.85 -8.45
C LYS A 147 -17.67 15.18 -8.70
N TYR A 148 -17.30 16.44 -8.48
CA TYR A 148 -15.97 16.99 -8.78
C TYR A 148 -15.55 16.93 -10.26
N ASN A 149 -16.44 16.56 -11.19
CA ASN A 149 -16.13 16.26 -12.60
C ASN A 149 -15.09 15.14 -12.78
N VAL A 150 -15.01 14.19 -11.83
CA VAL A 150 -14.09 13.05 -11.84
C VAL A 150 -14.90 11.77 -11.88
N LYS A 151 -14.39 10.74 -12.56
CA LYS A 151 -14.96 9.38 -12.46
C LYS A 151 -15.09 8.94 -10.99
N PRO A 152 -16.28 8.54 -10.51
CA PRO A 152 -16.48 8.16 -9.11
C PRO A 152 -15.57 7.03 -8.62
N GLU A 153 -15.21 6.10 -9.51
CA GLU A 153 -14.28 4.99 -9.22
C GLU A 153 -12.90 5.47 -8.77
N VAL A 154 -12.38 6.55 -9.37
CA VAL A 154 -11.05 7.09 -9.06
C VAL A 154 -11.03 7.71 -7.66
N ILE A 155 -12.07 8.48 -7.33
CA ILE A 155 -12.23 9.06 -5.99
C ILE A 155 -12.41 7.95 -4.95
N SER A 156 -13.21 6.93 -5.27
CA SER A 156 -13.42 5.78 -4.38
C SER A 156 -12.12 5.00 -4.13
N ASN A 157 -11.35 4.69 -5.17
CA ASN A 157 -10.06 4.02 -5.07
C ASN A 157 -9.10 4.83 -4.20
N TYR A 158 -9.04 6.15 -4.39
CA TYR A 158 -8.21 7.05 -3.59
C TYR A 158 -8.56 7.01 -2.11
N ILE A 159 -9.84 7.15 -1.77
CA ILE A 159 -10.31 7.13 -0.39
C ILE A 159 -10.02 5.78 0.28
N ARG A 160 -10.33 4.68 -0.42
CA ARG A 160 -10.14 3.31 0.08
C ARG A 160 -8.66 2.99 0.33
N SER A 161 -7.82 3.25 -0.66
CA SER A 161 -6.39 2.94 -0.59
C SER A 161 -5.66 3.86 0.38
N CYS A 162 -6.03 5.15 0.44
CA CYS A 162 -5.52 6.06 1.45
C CYS A 162 -5.88 5.56 2.86
N ALA A 163 -7.12 5.17 3.12
CA ALA A 163 -7.53 4.64 4.43
C ALA A 163 -6.72 3.40 4.83
N GLY A 164 -6.55 2.45 3.91
CA GLY A 164 -5.80 1.23 4.18
C GLY A 164 -4.31 1.46 4.44
N TYR A 165 -3.62 2.22 3.58
CA TYR A 165 -2.19 2.52 3.81
C TYR A 165 -1.98 3.36 5.06
N CYS A 166 -2.87 4.31 5.38
CA CYS A 166 -2.82 5.08 6.61
C CYS A 166 -2.86 4.18 7.87
N VAL A 167 -3.73 3.16 7.89
CA VAL A 167 -3.84 2.21 9.01
C VAL A 167 -2.62 1.29 9.07
N ILE A 168 -2.24 0.70 7.94
CA ILE A 168 -1.14 -0.27 7.88
C ILE A 168 0.19 0.40 8.25
N THR A 169 0.46 1.60 7.73
CA THR A 169 1.71 2.31 8.03
C THR A 169 1.78 2.80 9.47
N TYR A 170 0.64 3.17 10.08
CA TYR A 170 0.56 3.42 11.51
C TYR A 170 0.89 2.18 12.34
N LEU A 171 0.26 1.03 12.04
CA LEU A 171 0.44 -0.22 12.77
C LEU A 171 1.88 -0.74 12.68
N LEU A 172 2.46 -0.73 11.47
CA LEU A 172 3.85 -1.15 11.24
C LEU A 172 4.89 -0.10 11.67
N GLY A 173 4.46 1.11 12.04
CA GLY A 173 5.35 2.19 12.44
C GLY A 173 6.30 2.63 11.32
N VAL A 174 5.80 2.73 10.08
CA VAL A 174 6.62 3.15 8.93
C VAL A 174 6.99 4.63 9.06
N GLY A 175 8.29 4.93 9.12
CA GLY A 175 8.85 6.27 9.22
C GLY A 175 9.12 6.92 7.86
N ASP A 176 9.57 8.17 7.89
CA ASP A 176 9.99 8.96 6.72
C ASP A 176 8.96 9.06 5.57
N ARG A 177 7.67 9.07 5.90
CA ARG A 177 6.56 9.14 4.91
C ARG A 177 6.34 10.53 4.29
N HIS A 178 7.31 11.08 3.54
CA HIS A 178 7.13 12.34 2.80
C HIS A 178 6.43 12.16 1.45
N LEU A 179 6.06 13.29 0.82
CA LEU A 179 5.26 13.30 -0.41
C LEU A 179 5.96 12.66 -1.62
N ASP A 180 7.26 12.39 -1.55
CA ASP A 180 7.99 11.62 -2.57
C ASP A 180 7.92 10.10 -2.35
N ASN A 181 7.70 9.66 -1.11
CA ASN A 181 7.53 8.24 -0.74
C ASN A 181 6.08 7.77 -0.80
N ILE A 182 5.19 8.66 -1.24
CA ILE A 182 3.77 8.41 -1.39
C ILE A 182 3.41 8.58 -2.86
N MET A 183 2.90 7.50 -3.45
CA MET A 183 2.60 7.39 -4.86
C MET A 183 1.10 7.46 -5.10
N LEU A 184 0.73 8.02 -6.24
CA LEU A 184 -0.66 8.10 -6.69
C LEU A 184 -0.77 7.64 -8.15
N LYS A 185 -1.64 6.66 -8.40
CA LYS A 185 -1.99 6.21 -9.76
C LYS A 185 -3.03 7.11 -10.38
N ARG A 186 -3.04 7.19 -11.72
CA ARG A 186 -4.15 7.80 -12.48
C ARG A 186 -5.52 7.20 -12.18
N SER A 187 -5.55 5.91 -11.81
CA SER A 187 -6.75 5.19 -11.39
C SER A 187 -7.20 5.51 -9.95
N GLY A 188 -6.53 6.44 -9.26
CA GLY A 188 -6.84 6.86 -7.90
C GLY A 188 -6.15 6.04 -6.82
N HIS A 189 -5.50 4.93 -7.14
CA HIS A 189 -4.86 4.09 -6.12
C HIS A 189 -3.67 4.83 -5.50
N PHE A 190 -3.69 4.89 -4.18
CA PHE A 190 -2.68 5.47 -3.32
C PHE A 190 -1.84 4.34 -2.72
N PHE A 191 -0.52 4.49 -2.71
CA PHE A 191 0.36 3.50 -2.10
C PHE A 191 1.69 4.12 -1.65
N HIS A 192 2.36 3.46 -0.71
CA HIS A 192 3.65 3.89 -0.20
C HIS A 192 4.77 3.10 -0.89
N ILE A 193 5.90 3.74 -1.11
CA ILE A 193 7.15 3.12 -1.59
C ILE A 193 8.28 3.44 -0.62
N ASP A 194 9.41 2.73 -0.75
CA ASP A 194 10.62 2.91 0.06
C ASP A 194 10.35 2.69 1.55
N PHE A 195 10.66 1.51 2.08
CA PHE A 195 10.43 1.19 3.49
C PHE A 195 11.72 1.18 4.30
N GLY A 196 12.69 2.05 3.99
CA GLY A 196 13.97 2.11 4.70
C GLY A 196 13.87 2.41 6.22
N PHE A 197 12.80 3.07 6.66
CA PHE A 197 12.52 3.33 8.08
C PHE A 197 11.20 2.66 8.51
N ILE A 198 11.29 1.63 9.35
CA ILE A 198 10.12 0.90 9.86
C ILE A 198 10.19 0.67 11.37
N PHE A 199 9.08 0.18 11.94
CA PHE A 199 8.96 -0.18 13.35
C PHE A 199 9.27 0.96 14.32
N GLY A 200 8.85 2.18 13.96
CA GLY A 200 8.99 3.38 14.79
C GLY A 200 10.32 4.10 14.64
N ARG A 201 11.24 3.60 13.81
CA ARG A 201 12.40 4.37 13.37
C ARG A 201 11.95 5.49 12.46
N ASP A 202 12.47 6.69 12.70
CA ASP A 202 12.31 7.83 11.81
C ASP A 202 13.59 8.67 11.88
N PRO A 203 14.05 9.26 10.77
CA PRO A 203 15.17 10.21 10.80
C PRO A 203 14.84 11.47 11.62
N LYS A 204 13.56 11.75 11.88
CA LYS A 204 13.11 12.91 12.66
C LYS A 204 12.97 12.53 14.14
N PRO A 205 13.34 13.44 15.07
CA PRO A 205 13.30 13.18 16.51
C PRO A 205 11.89 13.03 17.10
N LEU A 206 10.86 13.57 16.45
CA LEU A 206 9.45 13.49 16.88
C LEU A 206 8.56 13.30 15.66
N PRO A 207 8.51 12.08 15.08
CA PRO A 207 7.66 11.82 13.94
C PRO A 207 6.18 11.85 14.36
N PRO A 208 5.28 12.43 13.55
CA PRO A 208 3.86 12.30 13.83
C PRO A 208 3.47 10.83 13.75
N ALA A 209 2.70 10.35 14.73
CA ALA A 209 2.28 8.94 14.79
C ALA A 209 1.47 8.52 13.56
N PHE A 210 0.74 9.47 12.97
CA PHE A 210 -0.08 9.31 11.78
C PHE A 210 0.27 10.40 10.78
N ARG A 211 0.43 10.05 9.49
CA ARG A 211 0.84 11.02 8.46
C ARG A 211 -0.24 11.16 7.39
N LEU A 212 -1.14 12.11 7.63
CA LEU A 212 -2.14 12.57 6.68
C LEU A 212 -1.91 14.06 6.45
N THR A 213 -1.53 14.45 5.23
CA THR A 213 -1.27 15.87 4.93
C THR A 213 -2.55 16.59 4.52
N ARG A 214 -2.53 17.92 4.60
CA ARG A 214 -3.65 18.76 4.17
C ARG A 214 -3.99 18.53 2.70
N GLU A 215 -2.99 18.39 1.85
CA GLU A 215 -3.17 18.17 0.41
C GLU A 215 -3.88 16.84 0.13
N MET A 216 -3.65 15.82 0.96
CA MET A 216 -4.37 14.55 0.89
C MET A 216 -5.85 14.72 1.26
N VAL A 217 -6.13 15.46 2.34
CA VAL A 217 -7.52 15.76 2.76
C VAL A 217 -8.24 16.63 1.73
N ASP A 218 -7.56 17.64 1.17
CA ASP A 218 -8.09 18.47 0.09
C ASP A 218 -8.35 17.63 -1.17
N GLY A 219 -7.54 16.59 -1.43
CA GLY A 219 -7.79 15.58 -2.45
C GLY A 219 -9.06 14.77 -2.25
N MET A 220 -9.57 14.68 -1.01
CA MET A 220 -10.87 14.09 -0.68
C MET A 220 -12.01 15.12 -0.78
N GLY A 221 -11.72 16.39 -1.06
CA GLY A 221 -12.71 17.47 -1.05
C GLY A 221 -12.81 18.21 0.29
N GLY A 222 -11.85 18.01 1.20
CA GLY A 222 -11.74 18.73 2.47
C GLY A 222 -12.39 18.01 3.66
N VAL A 223 -12.15 18.51 4.87
CA VAL A 223 -12.62 17.89 6.14
C VAL A 223 -14.15 17.80 6.25
N GLU A 224 -14.88 18.72 5.63
CA GLU A 224 -16.35 18.74 5.66
C GLU A 224 -17.00 17.85 4.58
N SER A 225 -16.20 17.22 3.71
CA SER A 225 -16.70 16.39 2.61
C SER A 225 -17.26 15.05 3.10
N SER A 226 -18.23 14.49 2.36
CA SER A 226 -18.71 13.13 2.59
C SER A 226 -17.60 12.08 2.39
N GLU A 227 -16.67 12.35 1.50
CA GLU A 227 -15.53 11.53 1.13
C GLU A 227 -14.53 11.44 2.28
N TYR A 228 -14.25 12.55 2.96
CA TYR A 228 -13.43 12.54 4.16
C TYR A 228 -14.10 11.75 5.30
N ARG A 229 -15.42 11.90 5.49
CA ARG A 229 -16.16 11.06 6.45
C ARG A 229 -16.06 9.57 6.10
N GLN A 230 -16.13 9.25 4.80
CA GLN A 230 -15.97 7.88 4.31
C GLN A 230 -14.55 7.36 4.57
N PHE A 231 -13.52 8.16 4.34
CA PHE A 231 -12.14 7.84 4.69
C PHE A 231 -12.01 7.48 6.18
N CYS A 232 -12.49 8.34 7.08
CA CYS A 232 -12.41 8.09 8.52
C CYS A 232 -13.17 6.81 8.92
N SER A 233 -14.35 6.61 8.33
CA SER A 233 -15.18 5.42 8.50
C SER A 233 -14.44 4.14 8.09
N LEU A 234 -13.84 4.12 6.90
CA LEU A 234 -13.08 2.98 6.39
C LEU A 234 -11.81 2.73 7.21
N ALA A 235 -11.10 3.79 7.61
CA ALA A 235 -9.88 3.67 8.39
C ALA A 235 -10.16 3.07 9.79
N CYS A 236 -11.25 3.48 10.45
CA CYS A 236 -11.68 2.89 11.72
C CYS A 236 -12.07 1.41 11.57
N GLN A 237 -12.83 1.07 10.52
CA GLN A 237 -13.21 -0.32 10.24
C GLN A 237 -11.98 -1.19 9.96
N ALA A 238 -11.03 -0.68 9.17
CA ALA A 238 -9.78 -1.36 8.87
C ALA A 238 -8.93 -1.58 10.13
N TYR A 239 -8.82 -0.55 10.98
CA TYR A 239 -8.10 -0.64 12.25
C TYR A 239 -8.69 -1.73 13.16
N ASN A 240 -10.01 -1.74 13.37
CA ASN A 240 -10.66 -2.78 14.19
C ASN A 240 -10.60 -4.18 13.55
N THR A 241 -10.68 -4.28 12.23
CA THR A 241 -10.56 -5.57 11.53
C THR A 241 -9.16 -6.17 11.70
N LEU A 242 -8.12 -5.34 11.56
CA LEU A 242 -6.74 -5.77 11.76
C LEU A 242 -6.44 -6.07 13.24
N ARG A 243 -7.01 -5.33 14.19
CA ARG A 243 -6.92 -5.61 15.63
C ARG A 243 -7.42 -6.99 16.00
N LYS A 244 -8.56 -7.41 15.45
CA LYS A 244 -9.12 -8.77 15.65
C LYS A 244 -8.18 -9.87 15.15
N SER A 245 -7.26 -9.52 14.25
CA SER A 245 -6.30 -10.43 13.63
C SER A 245 -4.85 -10.15 14.02
N ALA A 246 -4.62 -9.37 15.08
CA ALA A 246 -3.28 -8.92 15.48
C ALA A 246 -2.34 -10.10 15.74
N GLY A 247 -2.84 -11.21 16.30
CA GLY A 247 -2.02 -12.40 16.56
C GLY A 247 -1.31 -12.95 15.32
N LEU A 248 -1.95 -12.95 14.14
CA LEU A 248 -1.32 -13.41 12.90
C LEU A 248 -0.20 -12.47 12.44
N VAL A 249 -0.44 -11.16 12.56
CA VAL A 249 0.54 -10.12 12.22
C VAL A 249 1.75 -10.21 13.14
N LEU A 250 1.52 -10.31 14.45
CA LEU A 250 2.58 -10.40 15.47
C LEU A 250 3.37 -11.69 15.34
N ASN A 251 2.72 -12.84 15.11
CA ASN A 251 3.42 -14.12 14.93
C ASN A 251 4.34 -14.10 13.70
N LEU A 252 3.90 -13.49 12.59
CA LEU A 252 4.75 -13.35 11.41
C LEU A 252 5.97 -12.47 11.70
N LEU A 253 5.80 -11.38 12.45
CA LEU A 253 6.93 -10.53 12.87
C LEU A 253 7.91 -11.28 13.79
N HIS A 254 7.41 -12.09 14.73
CA HIS A 254 8.27 -12.95 15.57
C HIS A 254 9.05 -13.96 14.73
N LEU A 255 8.44 -14.61 13.74
CA LEU A 255 9.17 -15.56 12.89
C LEU A 255 10.26 -14.89 12.05
N MET A 256 10.12 -13.60 11.77
CA MET A 256 11.05 -12.82 10.95
C MET A 256 12.14 -12.14 11.76
N SER A 257 12.10 -12.19 13.10
CA SER A 257 13.18 -11.67 13.96
C SER A 257 14.50 -12.38 13.69
N ASP A 258 14.44 -13.67 13.39
CA ASP A 258 15.62 -14.53 13.21
C ASP A 258 16.16 -14.50 11.77
N ALA A 259 15.56 -13.73 10.87
CA ALA A 259 15.88 -13.71 9.45
C ALA A 259 17.19 -12.95 9.10
N GLY A 260 17.87 -12.36 10.09
CA GLY A 260 19.16 -11.68 9.90
C GLY A 260 19.08 -10.49 8.94
N ILE A 261 17.96 -9.78 8.94
CA ILE A 261 17.79 -8.51 8.21
C ILE A 261 18.52 -7.45 9.06
N GLU A 262 19.61 -6.89 8.52
CA GLU A 262 20.59 -6.11 9.28
C GLU A 262 19.94 -4.98 10.10
N ASP A 263 18.86 -4.38 9.62
CA ASP A 263 18.17 -3.31 10.34
C ASP A 263 17.18 -3.76 11.43
N LEU A 264 16.81 -5.04 11.56
CA LEU A 264 16.28 -5.53 12.85
C LEU A 264 17.39 -5.61 13.91
N SER A 265 18.66 -5.74 13.49
CA SER A 265 19.81 -6.06 14.34
C SER A 265 20.88 -4.95 14.49
N ASN A 266 20.79 -3.83 13.76
CA ASN A 266 21.83 -2.79 13.71
C ASN A 266 21.88 -1.90 14.96
N ASN A 267 21.05 -2.19 15.97
CA ASN A 267 21.28 -1.77 17.33
C ASN A 267 21.45 -3.05 18.17
N PRO A 268 22.64 -3.33 18.75
CA PRO A 268 22.82 -4.44 19.70
C PRO A 268 21.92 -4.36 20.94
N SER A 269 21.13 -3.30 21.06
CA SER A 269 20.25 -2.93 22.17
C SER A 269 18.78 -2.70 21.79
N ALA A 270 18.41 -2.80 20.50
CA ALA A 270 17.00 -2.78 20.09
C ALA A 270 16.56 -4.23 19.92
N ASP A 271 16.21 -4.86 21.05
CA ASP A 271 15.62 -6.19 21.07
C ASP A 271 14.51 -6.24 20.02
N THR A 272 14.52 -7.22 19.12
CA THR A 272 13.42 -7.40 18.17
C THR A 272 12.08 -7.53 18.90
N GLU A 273 12.11 -8.02 20.14
CA GLU A 273 11.02 -7.97 21.11
C GLU A 273 10.50 -6.54 21.37
N ALA A 274 11.37 -5.54 21.55
CA ALA A 274 10.96 -4.15 21.74
C ALA A 274 10.29 -3.56 20.48
N VAL A 275 10.78 -3.94 19.29
CA VAL A 275 10.16 -3.59 18.01
C VAL A 275 8.76 -4.18 17.90
N ILE A 276 8.64 -5.48 18.17
CA ILE A 276 7.37 -6.20 18.13
C ILE A 276 6.40 -5.65 19.19
N ALA A 277 6.87 -5.37 20.41
CA ALA A 277 6.10 -4.75 21.47
C ALA A 277 5.59 -3.36 21.07
N SER A 278 6.38 -2.58 20.32
CA SER A 278 5.92 -1.29 19.77
C SER A 278 4.78 -1.47 18.76
N VAL A 279 4.87 -2.49 17.90
CA VAL A 279 3.79 -2.84 16.96
C VAL A 279 2.54 -3.30 17.72
N GLU A 280 2.69 -4.17 18.72
CA GLU A 280 1.61 -4.64 19.58
C GLU A 280 0.92 -3.47 20.31
N GLN A 281 1.70 -2.52 20.84
CA GLN A 281 1.17 -1.34 21.50
C GLN A 281 0.30 -0.50 20.55
N ARG A 282 0.64 -0.43 19.25
CA ARG A 282 -0.16 0.31 18.24
C ARG A 282 -1.49 -0.37 17.93
N PHE A 283 -1.58 -1.69 18.14
CA PHE A 283 -2.86 -2.40 18.04
C PHE A 283 -3.82 -2.07 19.17
N ARG A 284 -3.33 -1.63 20.35
CA ARG A 284 -4.16 -1.22 21.50
C ARG A 284 -5.20 -2.26 21.90
N LEU A 285 -4.80 -3.53 21.97
CA LEU A 285 -5.67 -4.67 22.27
C LEU A 285 -6.37 -4.57 23.64
N ASP A 286 -5.92 -3.64 24.50
CA ASP A 286 -6.53 -3.25 25.76
C ASP A 286 -7.89 -2.53 25.62
N LEU A 287 -8.19 -1.96 24.45
CA LEU A 287 -9.40 -1.17 24.21
C LEU A 287 -10.55 -1.98 23.62
N THR A 288 -11.80 -1.58 23.88
CA THR A 288 -12.96 -2.08 23.12
C THR A 288 -12.97 -1.53 21.69
N ASP A 289 -13.76 -2.12 20.79
CA ASP A 289 -13.91 -1.65 19.41
C ASP A 289 -14.28 -0.14 19.36
N GLU A 290 -15.20 0.33 20.20
CA GLU A 290 -15.60 1.75 20.23
C GLU A 290 -14.51 2.67 20.82
N GLN A 291 -13.78 2.20 21.82
CA GLN A 291 -12.67 2.96 22.40
C GLN A 291 -11.50 3.05 21.41
N ALA A 292 -11.25 1.98 20.66
CA ALA A 292 -10.25 1.92 19.61
C ALA A 292 -10.58 2.87 18.46
N GLU A 293 -11.83 2.94 18.02
CA GLU A 293 -12.27 3.93 17.02
C GLU A 293 -12.01 5.36 17.50
N ARG A 294 -12.39 5.70 18.73
CA ARG A 294 -12.14 7.04 19.30
C ARG A 294 -10.66 7.35 19.41
N HIS A 295 -9.85 6.37 19.83
CA HIS A 295 -8.40 6.52 19.91
C HIS A 295 -7.81 6.81 18.52
N TYR A 296 -8.19 6.02 17.52
CA TYR A 296 -7.68 6.15 16.16
C TYR A 296 -8.12 7.46 15.49
N ILE A 297 -9.37 7.87 15.70
CA ILE A 297 -9.85 9.20 15.28
C ILE A 297 -9.05 10.31 15.95
N GLY A 298 -8.71 10.16 17.24
CA GLY A 298 -7.82 11.08 17.94
C GLY A 298 -6.48 11.25 17.22
N LEU A 299 -5.86 10.15 16.78
CA LEU A 299 -4.61 10.20 16.02
C LEU A 299 -4.74 10.93 14.67
N ILE A 300 -5.85 10.70 13.96
CA ILE A 300 -6.15 11.43 12.70
C ILE A 300 -6.26 12.92 13.01
N ASN A 301 -6.98 13.28 14.07
CA ASN A 301 -7.18 14.66 14.47
C ASN A 301 -5.87 15.31 14.90
N ASP A 302 -5.01 14.64 15.66
CA ASP A 302 -3.73 15.18 16.09
C ASP A 302 -2.79 15.44 14.89
N SER A 303 -2.82 14.55 13.90
CA SER A 303 -2.10 14.72 12.63
C SER A 303 -2.58 15.97 11.86
N LEU A 304 -3.89 16.27 11.93
CA LEU A 304 -4.49 17.43 11.27
C LEU A 304 -4.51 18.69 12.13
N ALA A 305 -4.48 18.60 13.45
CA ALA A 305 -4.49 19.70 14.41
C ALA A 305 -3.16 20.46 14.40
N ALA A 306 -2.08 19.77 14.00
CA ALA A 306 -0.84 20.42 13.57
C ALA A 306 -1.05 21.38 12.37
N ILE A 307 -2.23 21.39 11.74
CA ILE A 307 -2.53 22.13 10.50
C ILE A 307 -3.86 22.93 10.55
N ALA A 308 -4.91 22.56 11.31
CA ALA A 308 -6.12 23.39 11.50
C ALA A 308 -7.06 22.98 12.70
N PRO A 309 -7.73 23.93 13.38
CA PRO A 309 -8.55 23.70 14.59
C PRO A 309 -10.03 23.29 14.39
N ARG A 310 -10.46 22.74 13.24
CA ARG A 310 -11.92 22.57 12.91
C ARG A 310 -12.47 21.14 12.73
N VAL A 311 -11.73 20.10 13.11
CA VAL A 311 -12.09 18.70 12.77
C VAL A 311 -13.11 18.04 13.74
N MET A 312 -13.31 18.59 14.94
CA MET A 312 -14.18 17.96 15.96
C MET A 312 -15.67 17.85 15.56
N ASP A 313 -16.20 18.81 14.80
CA ASP A 313 -17.64 18.88 14.50
C ASP A 313 -18.10 17.78 13.52
N VAL A 314 -17.21 17.34 12.62
CA VAL A 314 -17.50 16.30 11.62
C VAL A 314 -17.80 14.96 12.28
N PHE A 315 -17.12 14.62 13.38
CA PHE A 315 -17.26 13.32 14.02
C PHE A 315 -18.50 13.19 14.92
N HIS A 316 -18.94 14.28 15.54
CA HIS A 316 -20.25 14.30 16.22
C HIS A 316 -21.36 13.92 15.22
N SER A 317 -21.25 14.36 13.96
CA SER A 317 -22.23 13.99 12.92
C SER A 317 -22.16 12.51 12.49
N ILE A 318 -20.97 11.91 12.41
CA ILE A 318 -20.80 10.49 12.02
C ILE A 318 -21.28 9.55 13.14
N ALA A 319 -20.98 9.87 14.40
CA ALA A 319 -21.42 9.07 15.55
C ALA A 319 -22.96 9.07 15.69
N VAL A 320 -23.62 10.17 15.30
CA VAL A 320 -25.08 10.27 15.25
C VAL A 320 -25.66 9.53 14.04
N ALA A 321 -24.99 9.54 12.88
CA ALA A 321 -25.47 8.87 11.67
C ALA A 321 -25.35 7.33 11.68
N ARG A 322 -24.58 6.76 12.60
CA ARG A 322 -24.43 5.30 12.79
C ARG A 322 -25.29 4.72 13.93
N ARG A 323 -26.06 5.55 14.63
CA ARG A 323 -27.14 5.12 15.55
C ARG A 323 -28.45 4.99 14.79
#